data_AF-M5TXW8-F1
#
_entry.id   AF-M5TXW8-F1
#
_cell.length_a   1.000
_cell.length_b   1.000
_cell.length_c   1.000
_cell.angle_alpha   90.00
_cell.angle_beta   90.00
_cell.angle_gamma   90.00
#
_symmetry.space_group_name_H-M   'P 1'
#
loop_
_entity.id
_entity.type
_entity.pdbx_description
1 polymer ?
#
loop_
_entity_poly.entity_id
_entity_poly.type
_entity_poly.pdbx_seq_one_letter_code
_entity_poly.pdbx_strand_id
1 'polypeptide(L)'
;MGFFQRLFGSTPPKNVQTNPDRIWKTEEAKFSAISERLRELGNGEAVAILVVSHFEETHERIEDLLREYQGRVPAEAVRADRWSLPSAIGSQVDETMFVDVIVAERHPSLEVDEGVVKEFEDRLRCRCRVTYYVSLECPWVVEQTGDFVHTIMDKMGMKDDEPIESAMVTRRITAIQKQIAQNVVSTQRARSAQEWIDKNVRKNRS
;
A
#
# COMPACT_ATOMS: atom_id res chain seq x y z
N MET A 1 -17.48 -38.69 2.68
CA MET A 1 -17.45 -37.28 2.21
C MET A 1 -18.53 -36.52 2.97
N GLY A 2 -18.14 -35.58 3.83
CA GLY A 2 -18.93 -35.12 4.98
C GLY A 2 -20.09 -34.18 4.66
N PHE A 3 -21.24 -34.47 5.28
CA PHE A 3 -22.48 -33.66 5.27
C PHE A 3 -22.27 -32.20 5.74
N PHE A 4 -21.21 -31.94 6.53
CA PHE A 4 -20.87 -30.62 7.07
C PHE A 4 -20.34 -29.61 6.04
N GLN A 5 -19.79 -30.04 4.91
CA GLN A 5 -19.21 -29.14 3.89
C GLN A 5 -20.28 -28.40 3.07
N ARG A 6 -21.55 -28.84 3.13
CA ARG A 6 -22.70 -28.18 2.48
C ARG A 6 -23.37 -27.11 3.36
N LEU A 7 -23.11 -27.11 4.67
CA LEU A 7 -23.69 -26.14 5.61
C LEU A 7 -22.77 -24.93 5.86
N PHE A 8 -21.47 -25.12 5.71
CA PHE A 8 -20.48 -24.05 5.75
C PHE A 8 -19.79 -24.05 4.40
N GLY A 9 -20.31 -23.28 3.45
CA GLY A 9 -19.61 -23.02 2.20
C GLY A 9 -18.21 -22.52 2.56
N SER A 10 -17.19 -23.34 2.32
CA SER A 10 -15.81 -22.90 2.44
C SER A 10 -15.62 -21.81 1.41
N THR A 11 -15.60 -20.55 1.86
CA THR A 11 -15.23 -19.42 1.00
C THR A 11 -13.93 -19.80 0.31
N PRO A 12 -13.86 -19.78 -1.04
CA PRO A 12 -12.62 -20.09 -1.73
C PRO A 12 -11.52 -19.17 -1.16
N PRO A 13 -10.29 -19.68 -0.95
CA PRO A 13 -9.21 -18.87 -0.42
C PRO A 13 -9.04 -17.65 -1.32
N LYS A 14 -9.00 -16.47 -0.71
CA LYS A 14 -8.76 -15.22 -1.44
C LYS A 14 -7.44 -15.35 -2.19
N ASN A 15 -7.46 -15.00 -3.47
CA ASN A 15 -6.28 -14.87 -4.32
C ASN A 15 -5.33 -13.78 -3.81
N VAL A 16 -5.81 -12.82 -3.00
CA VAL A 16 -4.97 -11.77 -2.43
C VAL A 16 -4.66 -12.04 -0.96
N GLN A 17 -3.37 -12.04 -0.63
CA GLN A 17 -2.84 -12.06 0.73
C GLN A 17 -2.24 -10.69 1.06
N THR A 18 -2.80 -10.00 2.05
CA THR A 18 -2.24 -8.75 2.58
C THR A 18 -1.30 -9.06 3.74
N ASN A 19 -0.04 -8.67 3.59
CA ASN A 19 0.98 -8.74 4.64
C ASN A 19 0.82 -7.56 5.62
N PRO A 20 1.42 -7.65 6.84
CA PRO A 20 1.54 -6.50 7.71
C PRO A 20 2.20 -5.30 7.02
N ASP A 21 1.74 -4.10 7.35
CA ASP A 21 2.37 -2.86 6.91
C ASP A 21 3.83 -2.84 7.37
N ARG A 22 4.71 -2.42 6.47
CA ARG A 22 6.08 -2.07 6.82
C ARG A 22 6.14 -0.55 7.00
N ILE A 23 6.54 -0.12 8.19
CA ILE A 23 6.48 1.28 8.61
C ILE A 23 7.89 1.80 8.87
N TRP A 24 8.25 2.89 8.22
CA TRP A 24 9.52 3.59 8.40
C TRP A 24 9.32 4.91 9.09
N LYS A 25 10.40 5.39 9.72
CA LYS A 25 10.43 6.69 10.36
C LYS A 25 10.29 7.82 9.35
N THR A 26 11.08 7.77 8.27
CA THR A 26 11.18 8.84 7.28
C THR A 26 10.72 8.41 5.90
N GLU A 27 10.35 9.38 5.08
CA GLU A 27 9.97 9.13 3.69
C GLU A 27 11.16 8.58 2.88
N GLU A 28 12.36 9.11 3.09
CA GLU A 28 13.58 8.65 2.39
C GLU A 28 13.97 7.22 2.76
N ALA A 29 13.84 6.83 4.03
CA ALA A 29 14.07 5.46 4.45
C ALA A 29 13.08 4.48 3.82
N LYS A 30 11.79 4.87 3.76
CA LYS A 30 10.75 4.08 3.07
C LYS A 30 11.12 3.84 1.61
N PHE A 31 11.49 4.88 0.85
CA PHE A 31 11.85 4.72 -0.56
C PHE A 31 13.16 3.95 -0.77
N SER A 32 14.15 4.14 0.10
CA SER A 32 15.37 3.33 0.09
C SER A 32 15.05 1.84 0.29
N ALA A 33 14.15 1.53 1.23
CA ALA A 33 13.69 0.17 1.47
C ALA A 33 12.82 -0.41 0.35
N ILE A 34 12.04 0.42 -0.37
CA ILE A 34 11.35 -0.01 -1.60
C ILE A 34 12.37 -0.41 -2.67
N SER A 35 13.45 0.37 -2.86
CA SER A 35 14.53 0.04 -3.79
C SER A 35 15.24 -1.27 -3.42
N GLU A 36 15.56 -1.47 -2.14
CA GLU A 36 16.09 -2.74 -1.63
C GLU A 36 15.13 -3.89 -1.87
N ARG A 37 13.84 -3.71 -1.57
CA ARG A 37 12.84 -4.75 -1.78
C ARG A 37 12.69 -5.11 -3.26
N LEU A 38 12.73 -4.14 -4.16
CA LEU A 38 12.72 -4.38 -5.60
C LEU A 38 13.91 -5.26 -6.00
N ARG A 39 15.11 -4.97 -5.52
CA ARG A 39 16.31 -5.80 -5.79
C ARG A 39 16.17 -7.23 -5.26
N GLU A 40 15.60 -7.41 -4.07
CA GLU A 40 15.33 -8.73 -3.50
C GLU A 40 14.32 -9.51 -4.35
N LEU A 41 13.14 -8.92 -4.58
CA LEU A 41 12.06 -9.54 -5.33
C LEU A 41 12.44 -9.79 -6.79
N GLY A 42 13.28 -8.93 -7.36
CA GLY A 42 13.80 -9.07 -8.72
C GLY A 42 14.61 -10.34 -8.95
N ASN A 43 15.06 -10.98 -7.88
CA ASN A 43 15.73 -12.27 -7.91
C ASN A 43 14.85 -13.44 -7.44
N GLY A 44 13.58 -13.17 -7.11
CA GLY A 44 12.62 -14.16 -6.63
C GLY A 44 11.94 -14.96 -7.74
N GLU A 45 10.82 -15.59 -7.38
CA GLU A 45 10.03 -16.49 -8.25
C GLU A 45 8.70 -15.87 -8.71
N ALA A 46 8.40 -14.64 -8.31
CA ALA A 46 7.19 -13.94 -8.75
C ALA A 46 7.20 -13.75 -10.26
N VAL A 47 6.02 -13.75 -10.88
CA VAL A 47 5.91 -13.48 -12.32
C VAL A 47 6.01 -12.00 -12.64
N ALA A 48 5.68 -11.13 -11.69
CA ALA A 48 5.81 -9.69 -11.78
C ALA A 48 5.86 -9.04 -10.38
N ILE A 49 6.43 -7.84 -10.33
CA ILE A 49 6.37 -6.93 -9.19
C ILE A 49 5.58 -5.70 -9.61
N LEU A 50 4.54 -5.36 -8.87
CA LEU A 50 3.77 -4.15 -9.08
C LEU A 50 4.06 -3.16 -7.97
N VAL A 51 4.45 -1.94 -8.33
CA VAL A 51 4.66 -0.86 -7.36
C VAL A 51 3.54 0.15 -7.52
N VAL A 52 2.60 0.12 -6.60
CA VAL A 52 1.35 0.87 -6.63
C VAL A 52 1.51 2.20 -5.90
N SER A 53 1.06 3.27 -6.54
CA SER A 53 0.92 4.62 -5.99
C SER A 53 -0.51 5.13 -6.13
N HIS A 54 -0.96 5.89 -5.15
CA HIS A 54 -2.21 6.64 -5.22
C HIS A 54 -2.01 8.03 -5.83
N PHE A 55 -0.85 8.64 -5.62
CA PHE A 55 -0.58 10.05 -5.90
C PHE A 55 0.52 10.25 -6.95
N GLU A 56 0.53 11.42 -7.60
CA GLU A 56 1.42 11.72 -8.75
C GLU A 56 2.86 11.87 -8.31
N GLU A 57 3.08 12.58 -7.21
CA GLU A 57 4.42 12.74 -6.64
C GLU A 57 5.04 11.38 -6.27
N THR A 58 4.26 10.49 -5.65
CA THR A 58 4.72 9.13 -5.31
C THR A 58 4.96 8.30 -6.56
N HIS A 59 4.13 8.44 -7.60
CA HIS A 59 4.30 7.73 -8.86
C HIS A 59 5.59 8.13 -9.57
N GLU A 60 5.87 9.43 -9.68
CA GLU A 60 7.09 9.96 -10.29
C GLU A 60 8.34 9.39 -9.59
N ARG A 61 8.33 9.34 -8.24
CA ARG A 61 9.43 8.72 -7.46
C ARG A 61 9.59 7.23 -7.73
N ILE A 62 8.48 6.48 -7.87
CA ILE A 62 8.54 5.05 -8.20
C ILE A 62 9.10 4.86 -9.60
N GLU A 63 8.70 5.67 -10.59
CA GLU A 63 9.23 5.59 -11.95
C GLU A 63 10.73 5.81 -11.97
N ASP A 64 11.25 6.77 -11.20
CA ASP A 64 12.69 6.98 -11.06
C ASP A 64 13.40 5.76 -10.46
N LEU A 65 12.85 5.14 -9.40
CA LEU A 65 13.39 3.89 -8.84
C LEU A 65 13.40 2.75 -9.86
N LEU A 66 12.34 2.63 -10.68
CA LEU A 66 12.24 1.56 -11.68
C LEU A 66 13.15 1.78 -12.88
N ARG A 67 13.61 3.01 -13.17
CA ARG A 67 14.65 3.24 -14.20
C ARG A 67 15.98 2.61 -13.83
N GLU A 68 16.29 2.52 -12.53
CA GLU A 68 17.51 1.91 -12.02
C GLU A 68 17.36 0.40 -11.74
N TYR A 69 16.13 -0.13 -11.87
CA TYR A 69 15.83 -1.52 -11.59
C TYR A 69 16.38 -2.46 -12.67
N GLN A 70 17.17 -3.46 -12.25
CA GLN A 70 17.82 -4.45 -13.13
C GLN A 70 17.50 -5.89 -12.74
N GLY A 71 16.41 -6.12 -12.01
CA GLY A 71 16.00 -7.48 -11.60
C GLY A 71 15.48 -8.31 -12.76
N ARG A 72 15.49 -9.64 -12.60
CA ARG A 72 15.02 -10.61 -13.59
C ARG A 72 13.49 -10.64 -13.70
N VAL A 73 12.81 -10.47 -12.56
CA VAL A 73 11.35 -10.38 -12.51
C VAL A 73 10.93 -9.01 -13.06
N PRO A 74 9.99 -8.91 -14.01
CA PRO A 74 9.54 -7.61 -14.51
C PRO A 74 8.86 -6.81 -13.39
N ALA A 75 9.18 -5.52 -13.29
CA ALA A 75 8.58 -4.60 -12.34
C ALA A 75 7.90 -3.43 -13.06
N GLU A 76 6.72 -3.03 -12.59
CA GLU A 76 5.90 -1.98 -13.23
C GLU A 76 5.29 -1.04 -12.18
N ALA A 77 5.32 0.27 -12.47
CA ALA A 77 4.63 1.29 -11.67
C ALA A 77 3.15 1.31 -12.04
N VAL A 78 2.26 1.28 -11.05
CA VAL A 78 0.80 1.26 -11.27
C VAL A 78 0.12 2.38 -10.50
N ARG A 79 -0.74 3.12 -11.19
CA ARG A 79 -1.58 4.17 -10.62
C ARG A 79 -2.91 3.61 -10.12
N ALA A 80 -3.17 3.68 -8.82
CA ALA A 80 -4.41 3.19 -8.19
C ALA A 80 -5.68 3.76 -8.83
N ASP A 81 -5.66 5.03 -9.26
CA ASP A 81 -6.79 5.71 -9.89
C ASP A 81 -6.92 5.45 -11.41
N ARG A 82 -5.96 4.77 -12.02
CA ARG A 82 -5.90 4.48 -13.47
C ARG A 82 -5.63 3.01 -13.71
N TRP A 83 -6.38 2.16 -13.02
CA TRP A 83 -6.15 0.72 -13.06
C TRP A 83 -6.31 0.16 -14.48
N SER A 84 -5.24 -0.44 -14.97
CA SER A 84 -5.20 -1.27 -16.17
C SER A 84 -4.51 -2.58 -15.82
N LEU A 85 -4.81 -3.66 -16.55
CA LEU A 85 -4.03 -4.89 -16.40
C LEU A 85 -2.56 -4.56 -16.68
N PRO A 86 -1.64 -4.73 -15.71
CA PRO A 86 -0.25 -4.35 -15.89
C PRO A 86 0.38 -5.16 -17.02
N SER A 87 1.18 -4.51 -17.85
CA SER A 87 1.84 -5.15 -18.99
C SER A 87 2.81 -6.26 -18.56
N ALA A 88 3.41 -6.11 -17.39
CA ALA A 88 4.26 -7.12 -16.75
C ALA A 88 3.49 -8.44 -16.46
N ILE A 89 2.17 -8.35 -16.33
CA ILE A 89 1.27 -9.47 -16.09
C ILE A 89 0.60 -9.78 -17.44
N GLY A 90 1.29 -10.57 -18.27
CA GLY A 90 0.80 -10.93 -19.60
C GLY A 90 -0.58 -11.59 -19.60
N SER A 91 -1.16 -11.84 -20.79
CA SER A 91 -2.54 -12.34 -20.92
C SER A 91 -2.80 -13.76 -20.36
N GLN A 92 -1.77 -14.51 -19.98
CA GLN A 92 -1.86 -15.90 -19.54
C GLN A 92 -1.38 -16.04 -18.10
N VAL A 93 -2.22 -15.61 -17.16
CA VAL A 93 -1.92 -15.66 -15.73
C VAL A 93 -2.92 -16.60 -15.06
N ASP A 94 -2.42 -17.61 -14.36
CA ASP A 94 -3.22 -18.63 -13.68
C ASP A 94 -3.05 -18.58 -12.15
N GLU A 95 -3.84 -19.38 -11.44
CA GLU A 95 -3.90 -19.44 -9.97
C GLU A 95 -2.63 -20.03 -9.30
N THR A 96 -1.71 -20.61 -10.09
CA THR A 96 -0.44 -21.18 -9.60
C THR A 96 0.67 -20.13 -9.54
N MET A 97 0.55 -19.08 -10.35
CA MET A 97 1.48 -17.95 -10.37
C MET A 97 1.22 -17.00 -9.20
N PHE A 98 2.24 -16.20 -8.86
CA PHE A 98 2.07 -15.12 -7.90
C PHE A 98 2.75 -13.82 -8.30
N VAL A 99 2.14 -12.72 -7.89
CA VAL A 99 2.57 -11.35 -8.11
C VAL A 99 2.87 -10.73 -6.75
N ASP A 100 4.02 -10.06 -6.63
CA ASP A 100 4.31 -9.23 -5.48
C ASP A 100 3.81 -7.81 -5.73
N VAL A 101 3.09 -7.27 -4.77
CA VAL A 101 2.55 -5.91 -4.84
C VAL A 101 3.11 -5.10 -3.68
N ILE A 102 3.81 -4.03 -4.02
CA ILE A 102 4.30 -3.00 -3.10
C ILE A 102 3.37 -1.81 -3.25
N VAL A 103 2.60 -1.47 -2.21
CA VAL A 103 1.85 -0.20 -2.21
C VAL A 103 2.71 0.83 -1.48
N ALA A 104 3.19 1.85 -2.19
CA ALA A 104 4.21 2.79 -1.71
C ALA A 104 3.69 3.82 -0.68
N GLU A 105 2.38 3.86 -0.47
CA GLU A 105 1.71 4.77 0.45
C GLU A 105 0.31 4.26 0.81
N ARG A 106 -0.26 4.81 1.89
CA ARG A 106 -1.66 4.64 2.25
C ARG A 106 -2.47 5.83 1.77
N HIS A 107 -3.69 5.61 1.29
CA HIS A 107 -4.60 6.69 0.93
C HIS A 107 -5.37 7.21 2.15
N PRO A 108 -5.58 8.54 2.33
CA PRO A 108 -6.28 9.06 3.51
C PRO A 108 -7.77 8.66 3.59
N SER A 109 -8.44 8.48 2.45
CA SER A 109 -9.75 7.80 2.38
C SER A 109 -9.57 6.29 2.50
N LEU A 110 -10.15 5.71 3.56
CA LEU A 110 -10.16 4.26 3.81
C LEU A 110 -10.76 3.47 2.64
N GLU A 111 -11.84 3.97 2.03
CA GLU A 111 -12.52 3.29 0.93
C GLU A 111 -11.60 3.13 -0.29
N VAL A 112 -10.85 4.18 -0.62
CA VAL A 112 -9.89 4.18 -1.74
C VAL A 112 -8.69 3.30 -1.40
N ASP A 113 -8.21 3.32 -0.15
CA ASP A 113 -7.08 2.51 0.32
C ASP A 113 -7.40 1.00 0.27
N GLU A 114 -8.58 0.60 0.77
CA GLU A 114 -9.09 -0.78 0.70
C GLU A 114 -9.43 -1.20 -0.74
N GLY A 115 -9.73 -0.24 -1.62
CA GLY A 115 -10.01 -0.46 -3.03
C GLY A 115 -8.86 -1.12 -3.78
N VAL A 116 -7.60 -0.86 -3.39
CA VAL A 116 -6.42 -1.47 -4.03
C VAL A 116 -6.48 -3.00 -3.99
N VAL A 117 -6.78 -3.57 -2.81
CA VAL A 117 -6.90 -5.02 -2.64
C VAL A 117 -8.07 -5.57 -3.47
N LYS A 118 -9.21 -4.88 -3.49
CA LYS A 118 -10.39 -5.28 -4.25
C LYS A 118 -10.11 -5.34 -5.75
N GLU A 119 -9.41 -4.35 -6.29
CA GLU A 119 -9.04 -4.33 -7.71
C GLU A 119 -8.12 -5.50 -8.09
N PHE A 120 -7.24 -5.94 -7.19
CA PHE A 120 -6.45 -7.17 -7.40
C PHE A 120 -7.29 -8.45 -7.28
N GLU A 121 -8.17 -8.52 -6.29
CA GLU A 121 -9.09 -9.65 -6.10
C GLU A 121 -9.97 -9.86 -7.35
N ASP A 122 -10.49 -8.77 -7.93
CA ASP A 122 -11.44 -8.80 -9.04
C ASP A 122 -10.76 -9.02 -10.41
N ARG A 123 -9.54 -8.50 -10.62
CA ARG A 123 -8.91 -8.49 -11.96
C ARG A 123 -7.84 -9.55 -12.17
N LEU A 124 -7.15 -10.00 -11.11
CA LEU A 124 -6.06 -10.95 -11.25
C LEU A 124 -6.47 -12.32 -10.74
N ARG A 125 -6.36 -13.34 -11.60
CA ARG A 125 -6.63 -14.73 -11.19
C ARG A 125 -5.46 -15.37 -10.44
N CYS A 126 -4.25 -14.82 -10.54
CA CYS A 126 -3.09 -15.28 -9.79
C CYS A 126 -3.13 -14.85 -8.32
N ARG A 127 -2.26 -15.48 -7.52
CA ARG A 127 -2.06 -15.08 -6.14
C ARG A 127 -1.34 -13.74 -6.06
N CYS A 128 -1.81 -12.82 -5.24
CA CYS A 128 -1.17 -11.52 -5.05
C CYS A 128 -0.72 -11.36 -3.60
N ARG A 129 0.54 -11.01 -3.36
CA ARG A 129 1.06 -10.68 -2.03
C ARG A 129 1.19 -9.18 -1.91
N VAL A 130 0.28 -8.54 -1.19
CA VAL A 130 0.20 -7.09 -1.07
C VAL A 130 0.86 -6.65 0.24
N THR A 131 1.83 -5.74 0.15
CA THR A 131 2.49 -5.13 1.31
C THR A 131 2.45 -3.62 1.17
N TYR A 132 1.93 -2.93 2.18
CA TYR A 132 1.91 -1.47 2.22
C TYR A 132 3.17 -0.93 2.91
N TYR A 133 3.74 0.12 2.33
CA TYR A 133 4.92 0.83 2.80
C TYR A 133 4.45 2.19 3.30
N VAL A 134 4.73 2.47 4.57
CA VAL A 134 4.22 3.67 5.25
C VAL A 134 5.38 4.42 5.88
N SER A 135 5.32 5.75 5.83
CA SER A 135 6.23 6.63 6.57
C SER A 135 5.48 7.28 7.72
N LEU A 136 6.11 7.38 8.88
CA LEU A 136 5.60 8.14 10.02
C LEU A 136 5.68 9.66 9.80
N GLU A 137 6.52 10.13 8.88
CA GLU A 137 6.57 11.54 8.44
C GLU A 137 5.46 11.90 7.45
N CYS A 138 4.60 10.96 7.08
CA CYS A 138 3.51 11.23 6.15
C CYS A 138 2.63 12.38 6.68
N PRO A 139 2.53 13.53 5.99
CA PRO A 139 1.98 14.76 6.57
C PRO A 139 0.56 14.62 7.14
N TRP A 140 -0.32 13.89 6.45
CA TRP A 140 -1.69 13.68 6.93
C TRP A 140 -1.76 12.75 8.13
N VAL A 141 -0.80 11.84 8.30
CA VAL A 141 -0.70 11.03 9.52
C VAL A 141 -0.23 11.94 10.65
N VAL A 142 0.85 12.69 10.46
CA VAL A 142 1.38 13.61 11.49
C VAL A 142 0.32 14.62 11.96
N GLU A 143 -0.37 15.29 11.03
CA GLU A 143 -1.39 16.30 11.34
C GLU A 143 -2.55 15.72 12.19
N GLN A 144 -2.90 14.45 11.95
CA GLN A 144 -4.05 13.81 12.61
C GLN A 144 -3.67 13.01 13.86
N THR A 145 -2.40 12.64 14.05
CA THR A 145 -2.01 11.78 15.18
C THR A 145 -1.47 12.52 16.39
N GLY A 146 -1.23 13.83 16.31
CA GLY A 146 -0.69 14.63 17.42
C GLY A 146 0.64 14.04 17.93
N ASP A 147 0.80 13.94 19.26
CA ASP A 147 2.03 13.45 19.89
C ASP A 147 2.29 11.93 19.73
N PHE A 148 1.38 11.18 19.12
CA PHE A 148 1.52 9.72 18.98
C PHE A 148 2.75 9.31 18.15
N VAL A 149 2.98 10.01 17.04
CA VAL A 149 4.14 9.73 16.17
C VAL A 149 5.43 9.98 16.95
N HIS A 150 5.52 11.11 17.65
CA HIS A 150 6.63 11.41 18.55
C HIS A 150 6.79 10.35 19.64
N THR A 151 5.69 9.91 20.26
CA THR A 151 5.72 8.86 21.28
C THR A 151 6.25 7.52 20.75
N ILE A 152 5.91 7.15 19.51
CA ILE A 152 6.45 5.94 18.87
C ILE A 152 7.93 6.13 18.59
N MET A 153 8.31 7.25 17.97
CA MET A 153 9.69 7.54 17.61
C MET A 153 10.60 7.57 18.84
N ASP A 154 10.13 8.16 19.95
CA ASP A 154 10.87 8.28 21.21
C ASP A 154 10.96 6.95 21.98
N LYS A 155 9.91 6.13 21.96
CA LYS A 155 9.84 4.89 22.76
C LYS A 155 10.45 3.67 22.08
N MET A 156 10.51 3.64 20.75
CA MET A 156 10.88 2.42 20.03
C MET A 156 12.36 2.32 19.69
N GLY A 157 13.18 3.34 19.98
CA GLY A 157 14.62 3.31 19.63
C GLY A 157 14.83 3.01 18.14
N MET A 158 13.91 3.50 17.30
CA MET A 158 13.88 3.19 15.87
C MET A 158 15.17 3.66 15.22
N LYS A 159 15.87 2.73 14.57
CA LYS A 159 16.85 3.13 13.57
C LYS A 159 16.12 3.61 12.34
N ASP A 160 16.71 4.56 11.64
CA ASP A 160 16.08 5.18 10.48
C ASP A 160 15.89 4.17 9.33
N ASP A 161 16.70 3.10 9.26
CA ASP A 161 16.78 2.10 8.19
C ASP A 161 15.97 0.81 8.43
N GLU A 162 15.48 0.56 9.66
CA GLU A 162 14.77 -0.67 9.99
C GLU A 162 13.24 -0.46 10.00
N PRO A 163 12.45 -1.30 9.30
CA PRO A 163 11.00 -1.23 9.35
C PRO A 163 10.46 -1.71 10.69
N ILE A 164 9.38 -1.08 11.15
CA ILE A 164 8.50 -1.66 12.15
C ILE A 164 7.36 -2.40 11.44
N GLU A 165 7.16 -3.65 11.83
CA GLU A 165 5.90 -4.37 11.61
C GLU A 165 5.09 -4.35 12.90
N SER A 166 4.14 -3.41 13.02
CA SER A 166 3.35 -3.24 14.24
C SER A 166 1.87 -3.13 13.92
N ALA A 167 1.12 -4.17 14.29
CA ALA A 167 -0.34 -4.17 14.22
C ALA A 167 -0.97 -3.02 15.03
N MET A 168 -0.28 -2.49 16.04
CA MET A 168 -0.76 -1.31 16.78
C MET A 168 -0.74 -0.06 15.90
N VAL A 169 0.34 0.15 15.14
CA VAL A 169 0.48 1.32 14.26
C VAL A 169 -0.48 1.24 13.09
N THR A 170 -0.59 0.08 12.44
CA THR A 170 -1.59 -0.15 11.37
C THR A 170 -3.00 0.16 11.85
N ARG A 171 -3.40 -0.35 13.03
CA ARG A 171 -4.72 -0.05 13.61
C ARG A 171 -4.92 1.44 13.87
N ARG A 172 -3.88 2.15 14.29
CA ARG A 172 -3.96 3.60 14.51
C ARG A 172 -4.15 4.35 13.19
N ILE A 173 -3.40 4.01 12.14
CA ILE A 173 -3.58 4.56 10.80
C ILE A 173 -5.02 4.35 10.31
N THR A 174 -5.56 3.13 10.46
CA THR A 174 -6.96 2.85 10.12
C THR A 174 -7.96 3.68 10.93
N ALA A 175 -7.69 3.92 12.22
CA ALA A 175 -8.54 4.78 13.05
C ALA A 175 -8.54 6.23 12.55
N ILE A 176 -7.38 6.75 12.12
CA ILE A 176 -7.27 8.08 11.51
C ILE A 176 -8.07 8.14 10.21
N GLN A 177 -7.91 7.16 9.31
CA GLN A 177 -8.68 7.11 8.05
C GLN A 177 -10.20 7.11 8.30
N LYS A 178 -10.66 6.42 9.36
CA LYS A 178 -12.08 6.45 9.77
C LYS A 178 -12.52 7.83 10.29
N GLN A 179 -11.66 8.54 11.00
CA GLN A 179 -11.95 9.92 11.43
C GLN A 179 -11.99 10.89 10.24
N ILE A 180 -11.06 10.73 9.29
CA ILE A 180 -11.04 11.49 8.05
C ILE A 180 -12.34 11.28 7.28
N ALA A 181 -12.78 10.02 7.12
CA ALA A 181 -13.99 9.66 6.38
C ALA A 181 -15.25 10.40 6.86
N GLN A 182 -15.35 10.73 8.15
CA GLN A 182 -16.48 11.49 8.72
C GLN A 182 -16.52 12.96 8.28
N ASN A 183 -15.39 13.49 7.81
CA ASN A 183 -15.21 14.90 7.47
C ASN A 183 -14.95 15.12 5.97
N VAL A 184 -15.03 14.06 5.15
CA VAL A 184 -14.88 14.17 3.69
C VAL A 184 -16.09 14.90 3.11
N VAL A 185 -15.84 15.96 2.35
CA VAL A 185 -16.87 16.81 1.71
C VAL A 185 -16.79 16.81 0.18
N SER A 186 -15.66 16.38 -0.40
CA SER A 186 -15.51 16.20 -1.84
C SER A 186 -14.52 15.09 -2.17
N THR A 187 -14.37 14.74 -3.45
CA THR A 187 -13.46 13.68 -3.94
C THR A 187 -12.61 14.16 -5.13
N GLN A 188 -12.16 15.41 -5.04
CA GLN A 188 -11.27 16.03 -6.02
C GLN A 188 -9.92 15.32 -6.07
N ARG A 189 -9.39 15.18 -7.30
CA ARG A 189 -8.05 14.64 -7.53
C ARG A 189 -6.98 15.56 -6.93
N ALA A 190 -5.87 14.94 -6.52
CA ALA A 190 -4.72 15.59 -5.91
C ALA A 190 -3.43 14.91 -6.38
N ARG A 191 -2.33 15.64 -6.35
CA ARG A 191 -0.98 15.16 -6.69
C ARG A 191 -0.29 14.51 -5.50
N SER A 192 -0.75 14.79 -4.27
CA SER A 192 -0.25 14.22 -3.01
C SER A 192 -1.37 13.92 -2.00
N ALA A 193 -1.04 13.13 -0.98
CA ALA A 193 -1.98 12.80 0.10
C ALA A 193 -2.40 14.04 0.92
N GLN A 194 -1.47 14.96 1.18
CA GLN A 194 -1.77 16.20 1.91
C GLN A 194 -2.67 17.12 1.10
N GLU A 195 -2.38 17.28 -0.20
CA GLU A 195 -3.25 18.06 -1.09
C GLU A 195 -4.65 17.44 -1.17
N TRP A 196 -4.75 16.10 -1.14
CA TRP A 196 -6.04 15.43 -1.08
C TRP A 196 -6.81 15.79 0.19
N ILE A 197 -6.17 15.78 1.37
CA ILE A 197 -6.79 16.21 2.62
C ILE A 197 -7.27 17.66 2.51
N ASP A 198 -6.41 18.57 2.07
CA ASP A 198 -6.72 20.00 2.00
C ASP A 198 -7.91 20.32 1.08
N LYS A 199 -8.07 19.57 -0.02
CA LYS A 199 -9.19 19.73 -0.96
C LYS A 199 -10.47 19.03 -0.49
N ASN A 200 -10.34 17.91 0.18
CA ASN A 200 -11.45 16.96 0.34
C ASN A 200 -11.98 16.84 1.76
N VAL A 201 -11.25 17.31 2.77
CA VAL A 201 -11.62 17.15 4.18
C VAL A 201 -11.91 18.51 4.80
N ARG A 202 -13.05 18.62 5.47
CA ARG A 202 -13.43 19.83 6.21
C ARG A 202 -12.50 19.99 7.42
N LYS A 203 -11.75 21.09 7.48
CA LYS A 203 -10.99 21.45 8.68
C LYS A 203 -11.97 21.80 9.80
N ASN A 204 -11.91 21.09 10.92
CA ASN A 204 -12.59 21.52 12.13
C ASN A 204 -11.92 22.83 12.56
N ARG A 205 -12.63 23.96 12.46
CA ARG A 205 -12.18 25.21 13.09
C ARG A 205 -12.23 24.96 14.60
N SER A 206 -11.07 24.89 15.23
CA SER A 206 -10.91 25.03 16.69
C SER A 206 -11.41 26.40 17.14
#